data_AF-A0A7C6HNC0-F1
#
_entry.id   AF-A0A7C6HNC0-F1
#
_cell.length_a   1.000
_cell.length_b   1.000
_cell.length_c   1.000
_cell.angle_alpha   90.00
_cell.angle_beta   90.00
_cell.angle_gamma   90.00
#
_symmetry.space_group_name_H-M   'P 1'
#
loop_
_entity.id
_entity.type
_entity.pdbx_description
1 polymer ?
#
loop_
_entity_poly.entity_id
_entity_poly.type
_entity_poly.pdbx_seq_one_letter_code
_entity_poly.pdbx_strand_id
1 'polypeptide(L)'
;LVPIVSSTSKWVMWILLLGIVMMQTFPTLIWIGISIFALSTLFSFITLPVEKNATNRALNWLKTAGITDSGNHAQAVDALKWAGYTYVVAALSSLATLFYYIMIAMSGSRR
;
A
#
# COMPACT_ATOMS: atom_id res chain seq x y z
N LEU A 1 9.58 8.60 -12.95
CA LEU A 1 9.01 7.65 -11.95
C LEU A 1 7.68 8.15 -11.39
N VAL A 2 7.60 9.36 -10.83
CA VAL A 2 6.35 9.94 -10.27
C VAL A 2 5.15 10.01 -11.25
N PRO A 3 5.30 10.38 -12.54
CA PRO A 3 4.16 10.45 -13.47
C PRO A 3 3.62 9.09 -13.90
N ILE A 4 4.49 8.08 -13.92
CA ILE A 4 4.15 6.73 -14.35
C ILE A 4 3.38 6.03 -13.23
N VAL A 5 3.85 6.11 -11.99
CA VAL A 5 3.18 5.50 -10.83
C VAL A 5 1.82 6.14 -10.56
N SER A 6 1.70 7.47 -10.70
CA SER A 6 0.41 8.16 -10.50
C SER A 6 -0.61 7.83 -11.60
N SER A 7 -0.14 7.63 -12.83
CA SER A 7 -0.99 7.19 -13.94
C SER A 7 -1.44 5.74 -13.72
N THR A 8 -0.52 4.83 -13.40
CA THR A 8 -0.82 3.42 -13.12
C THR A 8 -1.88 3.27 -12.02
N SER A 9 -1.80 4.05 -10.94
CA SER A 9 -2.75 3.95 -9.82
C SER A 9 -4.20 4.30 -10.21
N LYS A 10 -4.41 5.19 -11.19
CA LYS A 10 -5.75 5.52 -11.70
C LYS A 10 -6.30 4.39 -12.58
N TRP A 11 -5.46 3.82 -13.44
CA TRP A 11 -5.87 2.75 -14.36
C TRP A 11 -6.18 1.43 -13.65
N VAL A 12 -5.43 1.07 -12.60
CA VAL A 12 -5.66 -0.17 -11.83
C VAL A 12 -7.07 -0.22 -11.24
N MET A 13 -7.58 0.91 -10.72
CA MET A 13 -8.96 1.00 -10.19
C MET A 13 -10.00 0.70 -11.28
N TRP A 14 -9.84 1.29 -12.46
CA TRP A 14 -10.76 1.08 -13.58
C TRP A 14 -10.67 -0.34 -14.14
N ILE A 15 -9.47 -0.92 -14.22
CA ILE A 15 -9.27 -2.30 -14.69
C ILE A 15 -9.93 -3.31 -13.74
N LEU A 16 -9.79 -3.13 -12.43
CA LEU A 16 -10.43 -4.01 -11.45
C LEU A 16 -11.96 -3.87 -11.46
N LEU A 17 -12.49 -2.65 -11.59
CA LEU A 17 -13.93 -2.41 -11.72
C LEU A 17 -14.50 -3.05 -12.99
N LEU A 18 -13.85 -2.84 -14.14
CA LEU A 18 -14.25 -3.46 -15.40
C LEU A 18 -14.12 -4.98 -15.34
N GLY A 19 -13.09 -5.50 -14.67
CA GLY A 19 -12.93 -6.94 -14.42
C GLY A 19 -14.09 -7.53 -13.62
N ILE A 20 -14.61 -6.81 -12.63
CA ILE A 20 -15.77 -7.26 -11.86
C ILE A 20 -17.07 -7.20 -12.68
N VAL A 21 -17.28 -6.12 -13.45
CA VAL A 21 -18.49 -5.96 -14.27
C VAL A 21 -18.53 -6.95 -15.44
N MET A 22 -17.39 -7.19 -16.08
CA MET A 22 -17.26 -8.07 -17.25
C MET A 22 -16.90 -9.51 -16.88
N MET A 23 -17.07 -9.91 -15.61
CA MET A 23 -16.70 -11.26 -15.14
C MET A 23 -17.30 -12.39 -15.98
N GLN A 24 -18.53 -12.21 -16.49
CA GLN A 24 -19.24 -13.21 -17.30
C GLN A 24 -18.82 -13.25 -18.77
N THR A 25 -18.36 -12.12 -19.32
CA THR A 25 -18.02 -11.99 -20.75
C THR A 25 -16.52 -12.11 -21.01
N PHE A 26 -15.68 -11.65 -20.09
CA PHE A 26 -14.23 -11.70 -20.21
C PHE A 26 -13.55 -11.97 -18.84
N PRO A 27 -13.66 -13.20 -18.30
CA PRO A 27 -13.17 -13.56 -16.98
C PRO A 27 -11.65 -13.46 -16.82
N THR A 28 -10.88 -13.39 -17.92
CA THR A 28 -9.43 -13.17 -17.89
C THR A 28 -9.05 -11.75 -17.43
N LEU A 29 -9.93 -10.76 -17.57
CA LEU A 29 -9.64 -9.36 -17.24
C LEU A 29 -9.42 -9.14 -15.73
N ILE A 30 -10.24 -9.78 -14.90
CA ILE A 30 -10.11 -9.66 -13.44
C ILE A 30 -8.79 -10.25 -12.95
N TRP A 31 -8.33 -11.35 -13.55
CA TRP A 31 -7.03 -11.95 -13.24
C TRP A 31 -5.86 -11.05 -13.62
N ILE A 32 -5.93 -10.38 -14.77
CA ILE A 32 -4.93 -9.37 -15.17
C ILE A 32 -4.89 -8.23 -14.15
N GLY A 33 -6.04 -7.71 -13.74
CA GLY A 33 -6.16 -6.68 -12.70
C GLY A 33 -5.56 -7.13 -11.37
N ILE A 34 -5.88 -8.36 -10.94
CA ILE A 34 -5.32 -8.97 -9.73
C ILE A 34 -3.81 -9.12 -9.81
N SER A 35 -3.25 -9.54 -10.96
CA SER A 35 -1.80 -9.66 -11.13
C SER A 35 -1.09 -8.32 -11.00
N ILE A 36 -1.63 -7.26 -11.61
CA ILE A 36 -1.06 -5.91 -11.50
C ILE A 36 -1.17 -5.40 -10.05
N PHE A 37 -2.31 -5.61 -9.40
CA PHE A 37 -2.51 -5.23 -8.01
C PHE A 37 -1.59 -6.01 -7.06
N ALA A 38 -1.39 -7.31 -7.29
CA ALA A 38 -0.47 -8.15 -6.53
C ALA A 38 0.98 -7.64 -6.60
N LEU A 39 1.43 -7.20 -7.78
CA LEU A 39 2.75 -6.57 -7.93
C LEU A 39 2.87 -5.28 -7.11
N SER A 40 1.81 -4.45 -7.10
CA SER A 40 1.78 -3.23 -6.28
C SER A 40 1.80 -3.54 -4.78
N THR A 41 1.01 -4.54 -4.33
CA THR A 41 0.99 -5.01 -2.96
C THR A 41 2.36 -5.54 -2.54
N LEU A 42 2.99 -6.39 -3.38
CA LEU A 42 4.33 -6.91 -3.14
C LEU A 42 5.37 -5.79 -2.99
N PHE A 43 5.31 -4.78 -3.87
CA PHE A 43 6.19 -3.62 -3.80
C PHE A 43 6.03 -2.87 -2.46
N SER A 44 4.79 -2.70 -1.98
CA SER A 44 4.50 -2.08 -0.68
C SER A 44 5.23 -2.80 0.47
N PHE A 45 5.23 -4.14 0.48
CA PHE A 45 5.98 -4.94 1.47
C PHE A 45 7.50 -4.80 1.32
N ILE A 46 8.01 -4.80 0.09
CA ILE A 46 9.45 -4.64 -0.19
C ILE A 46 9.95 -3.26 0.27
N THR A 47 9.11 -2.23 0.25
CA THR A 47 9.46 -0.88 0.72
C THR A 47 9.38 -0.70 2.24
N LEU A 48 8.72 -1.59 2.99
CA LEU A 48 8.62 -1.46 4.46
C LEU A 48 9.98 -1.31 5.18
N PRO A 49 11.05 -2.05 4.83
CA PRO A 49 12.37 -1.87 5.45
C PRO A 49 12.95 -0.47 5.23
N VAL A 50 12.70 0.15 4.07
CA VAL A 50 13.21 1.50 3.79
C VAL A 50 12.49 2.55 4.63
N GLU A 51 11.19 2.38 4.85
CA GLU A 51 10.39 3.27 5.72
C GLU A 51 10.81 3.17 7.19
N LYS A 52 11.11 1.96 7.67
CA LYS A 52 11.67 1.77 9.02
C LYS A 52 13.03 2.45 9.17
N ASN A 53 13.89 2.34 8.16
CA ASN A 53 15.19 3.01 8.17
C ASN A 53 15.04 4.55 8.13
N ALA A 54 14.12 5.07 7.31
CA ALA A 54 13.80 6.49 7.26
C ALA A 54 13.32 7.01 8.63
N THR A 55 12.42 6.27 9.28
CA THR A 55 11.93 6.59 10.63
C THR A 55 13.08 6.64 11.65
N ASN A 56 13.97 5.64 11.65
CA ASN A 56 15.14 5.61 12.56
C ASN A 56 16.11 6.78 12.33
N ARG A 57 16.38 7.14 11.07
CA ARG A 57 17.21 8.30 10.74
C ARG A 57 16.57 9.61 11.17
N ALA A 58 15.27 9.75 10.98
CA ALA A 58 14.52 10.92 11.41
C ALA A 58 14.51 11.06 12.95
N LEU A 59 14.37 9.95 13.68
CA LEU A 59 14.45 9.94 15.15
C LEU A 59 15.85 10.35 15.67
N ASN A 60 16.92 9.89 15.02
CA ASN A 60 18.28 10.32 15.37
C ASN A 60 18.50 11.79 15.07
N TRP A 61 18.03 12.27 13.91
CA TRP A 61 18.09 13.68 13.57
C TRP A 61 17.30 14.55 14.56
N LEU A 62 16.10 14.12 14.95
CA LEU A 62 15.25 14.83 15.90
C LEU A 62 15.94 15.09 17.25
N LYS A 63 16.73 14.11 17.73
CA LYS A 63 17.52 14.25 18.97
C LYS A 63 18.62 15.30 18.88
N THR A 64 19.21 15.47 17.70
CA THR A 64 20.35 16.40 17.49
C THR A 64 19.93 17.74 16.91
N ALA A 65 18.71 17.88 16.39
CA ALA A 65 18.27 19.07 15.67
C ALA A 65 17.91 20.27 16.58
N GLY A 66 17.75 20.06 17.89
CA GLY A 66 17.42 21.13 18.84
C GLY A 66 16.01 21.72 18.69
N ILE A 67 15.13 21.05 17.94
CA ILE A 67 13.76 21.52 17.61
C ILE A 67 12.74 21.09 18.67
N THR A 68 13.09 20.11 19.52
CA THR A 68 12.23 19.59 20.58
C THR A 68 12.77 19.96 21.95
N ASP A 69 11.86 20.25 22.87
CA ASP A 69 12.14 20.48 24.28
C ASP A 69 11.75 19.23 25.08
N SER A 70 12.28 19.10 26.30
CA SER A 70 12.02 18.05 27.27
C SER A 70 10.52 17.70 27.43
N GLY A 71 9.62 18.69 27.34
CA GLY A 71 8.18 18.48 27.42
C GLY A 71 7.50 17.93 26.15
N ASN A 72 8.08 18.11 24.96
CA ASN A 72 7.46 17.71 23.69
C ASN A 72 8.24 16.63 22.91
N HIS A 73 9.47 16.31 23.35
CA HIS A 73 10.32 15.33 22.68
C HIS A 73 9.67 13.94 22.58
N ALA A 74 9.05 13.46 23.67
CA ALA A 74 8.37 12.17 23.68
C ALA A 74 7.21 12.11 22.67
N GLN A 75 6.42 13.19 22.60
CA GLN A 75 5.28 13.29 21.69
C GLN A 75 5.74 13.32 20.22
N ALA A 76 6.82 14.05 19.93
CA ALA A 76 7.39 14.11 18.59
C ALA A 76 7.95 12.76 18.14
N VAL A 77 8.62 12.02 19.03
CA VAL A 77 9.12 10.66 18.76
C VAL A 77 7.96 9.70 18.47
N ASP A 78 6.89 9.76 19.26
CA ASP A 78 5.73 8.89 19.06
C ASP A 78 4.99 9.24 17.77
N ALA A 79 4.80 10.53 17.46
CA ALA A 79 4.19 10.96 16.20
C ALA A 79 4.97 10.43 14.98
N LEU A 80 6.31 10.48 15.01
CA LEU A 80 7.18 9.94 13.96
C LEU A 80 7.04 8.42 13.80
N LYS A 81 6.94 7.68 14.91
CA LYS A 81 6.70 6.22 14.86
C LYS A 81 5.34 5.90 14.26
N TRP A 82 4.28 6.60 14.69
CA TRP A 82 2.92 6.42 14.17
C TRP A 82 2.81 6.77 12.69
N ALA A 83 3.51 7.81 12.24
CA ALA A 83 3.61 8.13 10.81
C ALA A 83 4.19 6.95 10.00
N GLY A 84 5.26 6.31 10.50
CA GLY A 84 5.83 5.12 9.87
C GLY A 84 4.87 3.92 9.83
N TYR A 85 4.04 3.74 10.87
CA TYR A 85 3.04 2.66 10.90
C TYR A 85 1.93 2.79 9.85
N THR A 86 1.66 3.98 9.32
CA THR A 86 0.66 4.16 8.25
C THR A 86 0.98 3.34 7.00
N TYR A 87 2.27 3.17 6.68
CA TYR A 87 2.72 2.32 5.58
C TYR A 87 2.49 0.83 5.86
N VAL A 88 2.71 0.39 7.11
CA VAL A 88 2.43 -1.00 7.51
C VAL A 88 0.94 -1.30 7.38
N VAL A 89 0.08 -0.38 7.82
CA VAL A 89 -1.37 -0.48 7.68
C VAL A 89 -1.77 -0.52 6.21
N ALA A 90 -1.18 0.33 5.37
CA ALA A 90 -1.44 0.32 3.93
C ALA A 90 -1.04 -1.02 3.26
N ALA A 91 0.13 -1.56 3.61
CA ALA A 91 0.57 -2.87 3.11
C ALA A 91 -0.38 -4.00 3.53
N LEU A 92 -0.76 -4.06 4.81
CA LEU A 92 -1.72 -5.04 5.33
C LEU A 92 -3.11 -4.89 4.69
N SER A 93 -3.60 -3.66 4.52
CA SER A 93 -4.86 -3.38 3.85
C SER A 93 -4.84 -3.85 2.40
N SER A 94 -3.76 -3.53 1.66
CA SER A 94 -3.61 -3.98 0.27
C SER A 94 -3.54 -5.51 0.14
N LEU A 95 -2.98 -6.21 1.12
CA LEU A 95 -2.98 -7.67 1.18
C LEU A 95 -4.39 -8.24 1.42
N ALA A 96 -5.14 -7.66 2.36
CA ALA A 96 -6.52 -8.05 2.61
C ALA A 96 -7.41 -7.83 1.38
N THR A 97 -7.25 -6.69 0.70
CA THR A 97 -7.97 -6.38 -0.55
C THR A 97 -7.58 -7.34 -1.67
N LEU A 98 -6.31 -7.76 -1.75
CA LEU A 98 -5.87 -8.74 -2.76
C LEU A 98 -6.58 -10.09 -2.55
N PHE A 99 -6.64 -10.58 -1.31
CA PHE A 99 -7.39 -11.80 -0.99
C PHE A 99 -8.87 -11.66 -1.31
N TYR A 100 -9.47 -10.50 -1.02
CA TYR A 100 -10.86 -10.21 -1.36
C TYR A 100 -11.12 -10.34 -2.87
N TYR A 101 -10.28 -9.75 -3.72
CA TYR A 101 -10.44 -9.87 -5.17
C TYR A 101 -10.22 -11.29 -5.69
N ILE A 102 -9.26 -12.04 -5.12
CA ILE A 102 -9.06 -13.45 -5.46
C ILE A 102 -10.31 -14.28 -5.13
N MET A 103 -10.90 -14.08 -3.94
CA MET A 103 -12.15 -14.76 -3.55
C MET A 103 -13.30 -14.45 -4.52
N ILE A 104 -13.45 -13.20 -4.94
CA ILE A 104 -14.45 -12.81 -5.94
C ILE A 104 -14.20 -13.52 -7.28
N ALA A 105 -12.97 -13.48 -7.79
CA ALA A 105 -12.62 -14.09 -9.07
C ALA A 105 -12.88 -15.61 -9.06
N MET A 106 -12.53 -16.31 -7.98
CA MET A 106 -12.81 -17.75 -7.83
C MET A 106 -14.31 -18.06 -7.71
N SER A 107 -15.09 -17.19 -7.06
CA SER A 107 -16.55 -17.36 -6.93
C SER A 107 -17.27 -17.13 -8.26
N GLY A 108 -16.85 -16.11 -9.02
CA GLY A 108 -17.38 -15.81 -10.35
C GLY A 108 -17.08 -16.91 -11.37
N SER A 109 -15.90 -17.55 -11.28
CA SER A 109 -15.50 -18.65 -12.18
C SER A 109 -16.27 -19.97 -11.96
N ARG A 110 -17.09 -20.08 -10.90
CA ARG A 110 -17.88 -21.28 -10.58
C ARG A 110 -19.35 -21.20 -11.05
N ARG A 111 -19.77 -20.06 -11.59
CA ARG A 111 -21.12 -19.85 -12.16
C ARG A 111 -21.05 -19.93 -13.68
#